data_AF-A0A2N5KSN9-F1
#
_entry.id   AF-A0A2N5KSN9-F1
#
_cell.length_a   1.000
_cell.length_b   1.000
_cell.length_c   1.000
_cell.angle_alpha   90.00
_cell.angle_beta   90.00
_cell.angle_gamma   90.00
#
_symmetry.space_group_name_H-M   'P 1'
#
loop_
_entity.id
_entity.type
_entity.pdbx_description
1 polymer ?
#
loop_
_entity_poly.entity_id
_entity_poly.type
_entity_poly.pdbx_seq_one_letter_code
_entity_poly.pdbx_strand_id
1 'polypeptide(L)'
;MLGGLFGRDVAIDLGTANTLVFVKGHGIVLSEPSVVAVDNKTDKVVAVGSGAKRMLGRTPGNIVAMRPLKDGVIADFEVTEKMLSYFIRKTQSRRRIFRSLVGPRVVVCVPSGVTGVELRAVKEATESAGARQAYIIEEPLAAAIGAGLPVNEAQGSMVVDIGGGTSEVAVISLGGIVTKSSIRIAGDDIDDAITTYIQKEYKLAIGTQTAEQLKIELGSAFPLVEEESAEIRGRDLVTGLPKTIAITSEEIREAISVPVEAIVAAVRDTLDRTPPELASDIMDRGMVLAGGGALLRLLDERLRRETGIPVHVADDPLMCVAIGSGRSLEELEYYRNALSAG
;
A
#
# COMPACT_ATOMS: atom_id res chain seq x y z
N MET A 1 -28.57 -21.64 14.77
CA MET A 1 -28.47 -20.23 15.20
C MET A 1 -27.32 -20.03 16.20
N LEU A 2 -26.06 -20.08 15.73
CA LEU A 2 -24.85 -19.86 16.55
C LEU A 2 -23.99 -18.67 16.09
N GLY A 3 -24.35 -17.99 14.98
CA GLY A 3 -23.61 -16.86 14.43
C GLY A 3 -23.64 -15.57 15.25
N GLY A 4 -24.20 -15.61 16.46
CA GLY A 4 -24.41 -14.47 17.35
C GLY A 4 -23.27 -14.17 18.32
N LEU A 5 -22.34 -15.12 18.55
CA LEU A 5 -21.34 -15.03 19.64
C LEU A 5 -19.95 -14.57 19.20
N PHE A 6 -19.64 -14.61 17.90
CA PHE A 6 -18.32 -14.25 17.38
C PHE A 6 -18.29 -12.82 16.84
N GLY A 7 -17.12 -12.17 16.94
CA GLY A 7 -16.79 -10.97 16.17
C GLY A 7 -16.93 -11.23 14.67
N ARG A 8 -17.32 -10.21 13.89
CA ARG A 8 -17.39 -10.32 12.43
C ARG A 8 -15.98 -10.51 11.87
N ASP A 9 -15.84 -11.34 10.83
CA ASP A 9 -14.55 -11.51 10.17
C ASP A 9 -14.14 -10.20 9.48
N VAL A 10 -12.85 -9.91 9.55
CA VAL A 10 -12.24 -8.64 9.12
C VAL A 10 -11.08 -8.92 8.18
N ALA A 11 -10.95 -8.15 7.11
CA ALA A 11 -9.74 -8.08 6.32
C ALA A 11 -9.04 -6.74 6.57
N ILE A 12 -7.72 -6.78 6.75
CA ILE A 12 -6.89 -5.61 6.99
C ILE A 12 -5.83 -5.57 5.88
N ASP A 13 -5.89 -4.52 5.08
CA ASP A 13 -4.76 -4.10 4.26
C ASP A 13 -3.87 -3.23 5.15
N LEU A 14 -2.73 -3.79 5.56
CA LEU A 14 -1.77 -3.16 6.46
C LEU A 14 -0.68 -2.44 5.65
N GLY A 15 -1.10 -1.50 4.81
CA GLY A 15 -0.20 -0.76 3.95
C GLY A 15 0.72 0.20 4.71
N THR A 16 1.91 0.49 4.17
CA THR A 16 2.87 1.40 4.80
C THR A 16 2.32 2.82 4.94
N ALA A 17 1.52 3.28 3.97
CA ALA A 17 0.98 4.65 3.92
C ALA A 17 -0.43 4.74 4.50
N ASN A 18 -1.30 3.79 4.16
CA ASN A 18 -2.69 3.73 4.60
C ASN A 18 -3.04 2.31 5.05
N THR A 19 -3.90 2.23 6.07
CA THR A 19 -4.52 0.99 6.53
C THR A 19 -6.00 1.03 6.17
N LEU A 20 -6.47 -0.02 5.50
CA LEU A 20 -7.86 -0.18 5.15
C LEU A 20 -8.43 -1.40 5.87
N VAL A 21 -9.67 -1.29 6.34
CA VAL A 21 -10.36 -2.38 7.03
C VAL A 21 -11.67 -2.69 6.33
N PHE A 22 -11.76 -3.91 5.83
CA PHE A 22 -12.97 -4.49 5.25
C PHE A 22 -13.66 -5.37 6.29
N VAL A 23 -14.97 -5.21 6.46
CA VAL A 23 -15.78 -6.06 7.33
C VAL A 23 -16.75 -6.87 6.49
N LYS A 24 -16.76 -8.19 6.67
CA LYS A 24 -17.63 -9.11 5.93
C LYS A 24 -19.10 -8.65 5.96
N GLY A 25 -19.69 -8.53 4.77
CA GLY A 25 -21.05 -8.01 4.56
C GLY A 25 -21.26 -6.52 4.83
N HIS A 26 -20.21 -5.73 5.03
CA HIS A 26 -20.29 -4.26 5.22
C HIS A 26 -19.35 -3.49 4.27
N GLY A 27 -18.44 -4.17 3.58
CA GLY A 27 -17.46 -3.52 2.73
C GLY A 27 -16.32 -2.88 3.54
N ILE A 28 -15.66 -1.88 2.95
CA ILE A 28 -14.63 -1.09 3.60
C ILE A 28 -15.30 -0.15 4.61
N VAL A 29 -14.94 -0.28 5.89
CA VAL A 29 -15.50 0.52 6.99
C VAL A 29 -14.48 1.50 7.59
N LEU A 30 -13.22 1.38 7.20
CA LEU A 30 -12.12 2.22 7.66
C LEU A 30 -11.10 2.39 6.53
N SER A 31 -10.64 3.63 6.34
CA SER A 31 -9.50 4.01 5.51
C SER A 31 -8.79 5.14 6.22
N GLU A 32 -7.64 4.86 6.83
CA GLU A 32 -6.88 5.83 7.64
C GLU A 32 -5.38 5.71 7.35
N PRO A 33 -4.61 6.80 7.43
CA PRO A 33 -3.15 6.73 7.36
C PRO A 33 -2.54 5.76 8.39
N SER A 34 -1.50 5.05 8.00
CA SER A 34 -0.75 4.13 8.88
C SER A 34 0.23 4.90 9.78
N VAL A 35 -0.31 5.83 10.58
CA VAL A 35 0.47 6.74 11.43
C VAL A 35 -0.05 6.68 12.86
N VAL A 36 0.87 6.64 13.81
CA VAL A 36 0.59 6.69 15.25
C VAL A 36 1.36 7.84 15.87
N ALA A 37 0.71 8.58 16.76
CA ALA A 37 1.35 9.54 17.64
C ALA A 37 1.36 9.00 19.07
N VAL A 38 2.53 8.87 19.66
CA VAL A 38 2.73 8.40 21.04
C VAL A 38 3.39 9.47 21.89
N ASP A 39 3.01 9.54 23.17
CA ASP A 39 3.75 10.32 24.15
C ASP A 39 4.95 9.50 24.63
N ASN A 40 6.18 9.99 24.41
CA ASN A 40 7.40 9.23 24.67
C ASN A 40 7.75 9.06 26.16
N LYS A 41 7.02 9.72 27.07
CA LYS A 41 7.21 9.59 28.53
C LYS A 41 6.27 8.56 29.12
N THR A 42 5.04 8.50 28.62
CA THR A 42 3.98 7.64 29.15
C THR A 42 3.68 6.44 28.27
N ASP A 43 4.24 6.43 27.06
CA ASP A 43 4.04 5.43 26.02
C ASP A 43 2.55 5.26 25.60
N LYS A 44 1.74 6.29 25.90
CA LYS A 44 0.32 6.34 25.57
C LYS A 44 0.12 6.83 24.14
N VAL A 45 -0.78 6.16 23.43
CA VAL A 45 -1.27 6.62 22.13
C VAL A 45 -2.05 7.92 22.30
N VAL A 46 -1.57 8.97 21.64
CA VAL A 46 -2.20 10.30 21.57
C VAL A 46 -3.20 10.34 20.42
N ALA A 47 -2.80 9.82 19.25
CA ALA A 47 -3.65 9.74 18.07
C ALA A 47 -3.22 8.58 17.16
N VAL A 48 -4.14 8.11 16.32
CA VAL A 48 -3.90 7.13 15.25
C VAL A 48 -4.61 7.63 13.99
N GLY A 49 -4.09 7.28 12.82
CA GLY A 49 -4.74 7.62 11.55
C GLY A 49 -4.54 9.08 11.17
N SER A 50 -5.60 9.68 10.62
CA SER A 50 -5.59 11.07 10.14
C SER A 50 -5.21 12.07 11.24
N GLY A 51 -5.56 11.78 12.49
CA GLY A 51 -5.17 12.58 13.65
C GLY A 51 -3.66 12.61 13.85
N ALA A 52 -3.00 11.47 13.70
CA ALA A 52 -1.55 11.34 13.83
C ALA A 52 -0.80 11.86 12.59
N LYS A 53 -1.31 11.63 11.36
CA LYS A 53 -0.69 12.14 10.11
C LYS A 53 -0.52 13.67 10.16
N ARG A 54 -1.52 14.40 10.68
CA ARG A 54 -1.44 15.88 10.85
C ARG A 54 -0.32 16.35 11.79
N MET A 55 0.18 15.47 12.66
CA MET A 55 1.23 15.79 13.62
C MET A 55 2.65 15.55 13.06
N LEU A 56 2.79 14.83 11.93
CA LEU A 56 4.11 14.54 11.34
C LEU A 56 4.89 15.82 11.04
N GLY A 57 6.11 15.91 11.59
CA GLY A 57 6.97 17.09 11.46
C GLY A 57 6.49 18.32 12.25
N ARG A 58 5.46 18.19 13.10
CA ARG A 58 4.82 19.28 13.86
C ARG A 58 4.65 18.97 15.35
N THR A 59 5.25 17.89 15.86
CA THR A 59 5.10 17.49 17.26
C THR A 59 5.98 18.31 18.22
N PRO A 60 5.52 18.56 19.47
CA PRO A 60 6.40 19.00 20.55
C PRO A 60 7.33 17.85 20.99
N GLY A 61 8.39 18.16 21.76
CA GLY A 61 9.44 17.18 22.08
C GLY A 61 9.02 15.92 22.87
N ASN A 62 7.83 15.91 23.49
CA ASN A 62 7.31 14.73 24.20
C ASN A 62 6.38 13.85 23.35
N ILE A 63 6.01 14.27 22.14
CA ILE A 63 5.14 13.51 21.24
C ILE A 63 5.95 13.11 20.01
N VAL A 64 5.87 11.83 19.66
CA VAL A 64 6.49 11.29 18.45
C VAL A 64 5.38 10.77 17.56
N ALA A 65 5.24 11.35 16.36
CA ALA A 65 4.38 10.82 15.31
C ALA A 65 5.24 10.04 14.32
N MET A 66 4.88 8.79 14.04
CA MET A 66 5.65 7.90 13.18
C MET A 66 4.76 6.91 12.42
N ARG A 67 5.31 6.38 11.33
CA ARG A 67 4.76 5.24 10.60
C ARG A 67 5.43 3.98 11.14
N PRO A 68 4.69 3.02 11.73
CA PRO A 68 5.30 1.83 12.31
C PRO A 68 5.60 0.74 11.27
N LEU A 69 5.17 0.97 10.03
CA LEU A 69 5.37 0.10 8.88
C LEU A 69 6.31 0.81 7.89
N LYS A 70 7.26 0.07 7.33
CA LYS A 70 8.18 0.56 6.32
C LYS A 70 8.51 -0.56 5.34
N ASP A 71 8.61 -0.25 4.05
CA ASP A 71 8.95 -1.19 2.98
C ASP A 71 8.11 -2.50 3.01
N GLY A 72 6.82 -2.35 3.34
CA GLY A 72 5.86 -3.45 3.43
C GLY A 72 5.98 -4.32 4.69
N VAL A 73 6.82 -3.95 5.65
CA VAL A 73 7.11 -4.76 6.86
C VAL A 73 6.95 -3.95 8.15
N ILE A 74 6.86 -4.67 9.27
CA ILE A 74 6.79 -4.07 10.61
C ILE A 74 8.18 -3.55 11.01
N ALA A 75 8.31 -2.23 11.09
CA ALA A 75 9.52 -1.56 11.58
C ALA A 75 9.49 -1.37 13.11
N ASP A 76 8.29 -1.20 13.67
CA ASP A 76 8.06 -1.09 15.12
C ASP A 76 6.87 -1.97 15.52
N PHE A 77 7.14 -3.08 16.20
CA PHE A 77 6.13 -4.06 16.59
C PHE A 77 5.12 -3.48 17.58
N GLU A 78 5.60 -2.79 18.61
CA GLU A 78 4.75 -2.29 19.70
C GLU A 78 3.80 -1.19 19.19
N VAL A 79 4.32 -0.28 18.37
CA VAL A 79 3.49 0.77 17.76
C VAL A 79 2.52 0.17 16.72
N THR A 80 2.94 -0.87 15.98
CA THR A 80 2.04 -1.59 15.06
C THR A 80 0.90 -2.28 15.81
N GLU A 81 1.18 -2.96 16.92
CA GLU A 81 0.16 -3.60 17.76
C GLU A 81 -0.85 -2.57 18.27
N LYS A 82 -0.36 -1.43 18.78
CA LYS A 82 -1.22 -0.31 19.23
C LYS A 82 -2.11 0.22 18.10
N MET A 83 -1.56 0.35 16.89
CA MET A 83 -2.31 0.78 15.70
C MET A 83 -3.39 -0.23 15.30
N LEU A 84 -3.03 -1.51 15.17
CA LEU A 84 -3.95 -2.59 14.84
C LEU A 84 -5.05 -2.71 15.88
N SER A 85 -4.71 -2.66 17.17
CA SER A 85 -5.66 -2.72 18.28
C SER A 85 -6.66 -1.56 18.20
N TYR A 86 -6.19 -0.34 17.88
CA TYR A 86 -7.06 0.80 17.64
C TYR A 86 -8.03 0.57 16.47
N PHE A 87 -7.53 0.12 15.31
CA PHE A 87 -8.37 -0.10 14.13
C PHE A 87 -9.37 -1.25 14.31
N ILE A 88 -8.94 -2.39 14.85
CA ILE A 88 -9.81 -3.53 15.16
C ILE A 88 -10.93 -3.08 16.10
N ARG A 89 -10.61 -2.39 17.20
CA ARG A 89 -11.62 -1.87 18.14
C ARG A 89 -12.55 -0.84 17.50
N LYS A 90 -12.05 0.04 16.63
CA LYS A 90 -12.85 1.05 15.92
C LYS A 90 -13.89 0.42 14.99
N THR A 91 -13.58 -0.74 14.39
CA THR A 91 -14.51 -1.47 13.52
C THR A 91 -15.58 -2.26 14.28
N GLN A 92 -15.35 -2.57 15.55
CA GLN A 92 -16.32 -3.24 16.41
C GLN A 92 -17.35 -2.23 16.96
N SER A 93 -18.56 -2.25 16.42
CA SER A 93 -19.61 -1.28 16.74
C SER A 93 -19.92 -1.19 18.25
N ARG A 94 -19.97 0.04 18.80
CA ARG A 94 -20.31 0.38 20.20
C ARG A 94 -21.66 -0.17 20.72
N ARG A 95 -22.55 -0.65 19.85
CA ARG A 95 -23.97 -0.91 20.18
C ARG A 95 -24.30 -2.31 20.76
N ARG A 96 -23.33 -3.20 21.00
CA ARG A 96 -23.62 -4.51 21.59
C ARG A 96 -22.62 -4.89 22.68
N ILE A 97 -22.91 -4.39 23.88
CA ILE A 97 -22.23 -4.63 25.17
C ILE A 97 -22.03 -6.13 25.49
N PHE A 98 -22.75 -7.04 24.81
CA PHE A 98 -22.71 -8.49 25.07
C PHE A 98 -22.00 -9.34 24.00
N ARG A 99 -21.35 -8.76 22.98
CA ARG A 99 -20.93 -9.51 21.77
C ARG A 99 -19.42 -9.60 21.48
N SER A 100 -18.52 -9.30 22.41
CA SER A 100 -17.08 -9.51 22.17
C SER A 100 -16.33 -10.05 23.40
N LEU A 101 -16.65 -11.27 23.80
CA LEU A 101 -15.72 -12.08 24.62
C LEU A 101 -14.64 -12.77 23.75
N VAL A 102 -14.84 -12.82 22.43
CA VAL A 102 -13.96 -13.50 21.48
C VAL A 102 -13.67 -12.58 20.29
N GLY A 103 -12.38 -12.36 20.00
CA GLY A 103 -11.91 -11.54 18.88
C GLY A 103 -12.33 -12.05 17.49
N PRO A 104 -12.26 -11.21 16.45
CA PRO A 104 -12.59 -11.59 15.08
C PRO A 104 -11.50 -12.50 14.48
N ARG A 105 -11.83 -13.24 13.42
CA ARG A 105 -10.78 -13.74 12.51
C ARG A 105 -10.37 -12.60 11.61
N VAL A 106 -9.07 -12.48 11.39
CA VAL A 106 -8.51 -11.42 10.56
C VAL A 106 -7.73 -12.02 9.41
N VAL A 107 -8.03 -11.62 8.18
CA VAL A 107 -7.10 -11.79 7.05
C VAL A 107 -6.26 -10.52 6.96
N VAL A 108 -4.94 -10.66 6.95
CA VAL A 108 -4.01 -9.56 6.81
C VAL A 108 -3.25 -9.72 5.51
N CYS A 109 -3.20 -8.64 4.74
CA CYS A 109 -2.42 -8.57 3.53
C CYS A 109 -0.94 -8.29 3.84
N VAL A 110 -0.03 -8.99 3.15
CA VAL A 110 1.42 -8.73 3.22
C VAL A 110 2.05 -8.79 1.83
N PRO A 111 3.15 -8.05 1.60
CA PRO A 111 3.89 -8.13 0.35
C PRO A 111 4.36 -9.57 0.05
N SER A 112 4.49 -9.91 -1.22
CA SER A 112 4.86 -11.29 -1.61
C SER A 112 6.34 -11.62 -1.36
N GLY A 113 7.17 -10.59 -1.13
CA GLY A 113 8.60 -10.67 -0.82
C GLY A 113 8.94 -10.74 0.67
N VAL A 114 7.96 -10.85 1.58
CA VAL A 114 8.24 -10.91 3.03
C VAL A 114 8.96 -12.18 3.44
N THR A 115 9.88 -12.06 4.41
CA THR A 115 10.55 -13.20 5.03
C THR A 115 9.61 -13.93 6.01
N GLY A 116 9.92 -15.19 6.33
CA GLY A 116 9.17 -15.94 7.34
C GLY A 116 9.23 -15.34 8.76
N VAL A 117 10.17 -14.44 9.04
CA VAL A 117 10.22 -13.69 10.32
C VAL A 117 9.23 -12.53 10.27
N GLU A 118 9.23 -11.74 9.20
CA GLU A 118 8.30 -10.63 9.00
C GLU A 118 6.84 -11.12 8.94
N LEU A 119 6.59 -12.23 8.25
CA LEU A 119 5.27 -12.89 8.20
C LEU A 119 4.75 -13.26 9.61
N ARG A 120 5.62 -13.82 10.45
CA ARG A 120 5.28 -14.19 11.82
C ARG A 120 5.01 -12.96 12.67
N ALA A 121 5.82 -11.92 12.55
CA ALA A 121 5.62 -10.66 13.25
C ALA A 121 4.25 -10.05 12.93
N VAL A 122 3.81 -10.09 11.67
CA VAL A 122 2.47 -9.59 11.29
C VAL A 122 1.35 -10.42 11.92
N LYS A 123 1.47 -11.75 11.89
CA LYS A 123 0.50 -12.64 12.55
C LYS A 123 0.42 -12.38 14.06
N GLU A 124 1.57 -12.34 14.73
CA GLU A 124 1.67 -12.10 16.18
C GLU A 124 1.13 -10.73 16.56
N ALA A 125 1.48 -9.66 15.83
CA ALA A 125 0.96 -8.31 16.08
C ALA A 125 -0.57 -8.26 15.94
N THR A 126 -1.12 -8.99 14.96
CA THR A 126 -2.57 -9.03 14.71
C THR A 126 -3.32 -9.79 15.81
N GLU A 127 -2.76 -10.90 16.29
CA GLU A 127 -3.34 -11.69 17.38
C GLU A 127 -3.24 -10.94 18.72
N SER A 128 -2.09 -10.35 19.02
CA SER A 128 -1.89 -9.48 20.19
C SER A 128 -2.81 -8.26 20.18
N ALA A 129 -3.11 -7.71 19.00
CA ALA A 129 -4.07 -6.62 18.83
C ALA A 129 -5.55 -7.02 19.10
N GLY A 130 -5.82 -8.31 19.35
CA GLY A 130 -7.13 -8.82 19.77
C GLY A 130 -7.86 -9.64 18.70
N ALA A 131 -7.18 -10.06 17.62
CA ALA A 131 -7.70 -11.08 16.73
C ALA A 131 -7.65 -12.45 17.40
N ARG A 132 -8.67 -13.30 17.20
CA ARG A 132 -8.61 -14.69 17.69
C ARG A 132 -7.76 -15.60 16.81
N GLN A 133 -7.54 -15.19 15.56
CA GLN A 133 -6.81 -15.93 14.55
C GLN A 133 -6.44 -14.99 13.41
N ALA A 134 -5.17 -14.98 13.01
CA ALA A 134 -4.69 -14.26 11.83
C ALA A 134 -4.44 -15.21 10.66
N TYR A 135 -4.96 -14.86 9.50
CA TYR A 135 -4.71 -15.48 8.20
C TYR A 135 -3.93 -14.49 7.35
N ILE A 136 -3.07 -14.99 6.46
CA ILE A 136 -2.30 -14.13 5.57
C ILE A 136 -2.74 -14.37 4.13
N ILE A 137 -2.85 -13.28 3.37
CA ILE A 137 -2.97 -13.28 1.92
C ILE A 137 -1.82 -12.46 1.33
N GLU A 138 -1.25 -12.93 0.22
CA GLU A 138 -0.26 -12.15 -0.52
C GLU A 138 -0.93 -10.97 -1.23
N GLU A 139 -0.32 -9.80 -1.12
CA GLU A 139 -0.77 -8.53 -1.69
C GLU A 139 -1.11 -8.58 -3.17
N PRO A 140 -0.25 -9.08 -4.08
CA PRO A 140 -0.61 -9.18 -5.49
C PRO A 140 -1.85 -10.06 -5.74
N LEU A 141 -2.04 -11.13 -4.97
CA LEU A 141 -3.24 -11.97 -5.11
C LEU A 141 -4.50 -11.22 -4.64
N ALA A 142 -4.41 -10.52 -3.50
CA ALA A 142 -5.50 -9.69 -3.00
C ALA A 142 -5.82 -8.55 -3.99
N ALA A 143 -4.82 -7.87 -4.52
CA ALA A 143 -4.98 -6.82 -5.52
C ALA A 143 -5.70 -7.33 -6.78
N ALA A 144 -5.30 -8.50 -7.30
CA ALA A 144 -5.93 -9.10 -8.48
C ALA A 144 -7.40 -9.49 -8.25
N ILE A 145 -7.72 -10.11 -7.11
CA ILE A 145 -9.11 -10.43 -6.73
C ILE A 145 -9.95 -9.14 -6.61
N GLY A 146 -9.37 -8.10 -6.01
CA GLY A 146 -10.00 -6.79 -5.86
C GLY A 146 -10.26 -6.09 -7.19
N ALA A 147 -9.31 -6.17 -8.11
CA ALA A 147 -9.41 -5.65 -9.48
C ALA A 147 -10.35 -6.47 -10.38
N GLY A 148 -10.91 -7.59 -9.90
CA GLY A 148 -11.83 -8.42 -10.66
C GLY A 148 -11.16 -9.28 -11.73
N LEU A 149 -9.85 -9.52 -11.59
CA LEU A 149 -9.14 -10.42 -12.49
C LEU A 149 -9.63 -11.88 -12.31
N PRO A 150 -9.70 -12.66 -13.40
CA PRO A 150 -10.12 -14.06 -13.39
C PRO A 150 -9.00 -14.98 -12.86
N VAL A 151 -8.56 -14.73 -11.63
CA VAL A 151 -7.39 -15.39 -10.99
C VAL A 151 -7.55 -16.90 -10.82
N ASN A 152 -8.79 -17.39 -10.86
CA ASN A 152 -9.15 -18.80 -10.66
C ASN A 152 -9.22 -19.60 -11.96
N GLU A 153 -9.15 -18.94 -13.11
CA GLU A 153 -9.23 -19.58 -14.41
C GLU A 153 -7.84 -20.10 -14.84
N ALA A 154 -7.82 -21.07 -15.75
CA ALA A 154 -6.60 -21.66 -16.32
C ALA A 154 -5.98 -20.74 -17.39
N GLN A 155 -5.80 -19.47 -17.05
CA GLN A 155 -5.23 -18.44 -17.91
C GLN A 155 -4.37 -17.47 -17.09
N GLY A 156 -3.47 -16.75 -17.75
CA GLY A 156 -2.61 -15.74 -17.15
C GLY A 156 -3.35 -14.45 -16.83
N SER A 157 -3.33 -14.03 -15.55
CA SER A 157 -3.77 -12.71 -15.11
C SER A 157 -2.58 -11.96 -14.52
N MET A 158 -2.21 -10.82 -15.10
CA MET A 158 -1.10 -10.01 -14.60
C MET A 158 -1.59 -8.79 -13.84
N VAL A 159 -1.04 -8.58 -12.64
CA VAL A 159 -1.29 -7.39 -11.80
C VAL A 159 0.04 -6.73 -11.43
N VAL A 160 0.02 -5.41 -11.39
CA VAL A 160 1.11 -4.54 -10.91
C VAL A 160 0.52 -3.66 -9.81
N ASP A 161 0.78 -4.00 -8.55
CA ASP A 161 0.31 -3.25 -7.39
C ASP A 161 1.42 -2.36 -6.85
N ILE A 162 1.20 -1.05 -6.85
CA ILE A 162 2.20 -0.06 -6.42
C ILE A 162 1.68 0.63 -5.17
N GLY A 163 2.19 0.20 -4.03
CA GLY A 163 1.81 0.70 -2.71
C GLY A 163 2.62 1.92 -2.27
N GLY A 164 2.66 2.14 -0.96
CA GLY A 164 3.51 3.16 -0.35
C GLY A 164 4.98 2.74 -0.28
N GLY A 165 5.26 1.51 0.16
CA GLY A 165 6.65 1.05 0.40
C GLY A 165 7.10 -0.11 -0.49
N THR A 166 6.21 -0.72 -1.26
CA THR A 166 6.52 -1.86 -2.14
C THR A 166 5.78 -1.75 -3.46
N SER A 167 6.40 -2.25 -4.52
CA SER A 167 5.75 -2.54 -5.79
C SER A 167 5.79 -4.04 -6.02
N GLU A 168 4.61 -4.62 -6.20
CA GLU A 168 4.39 -6.05 -6.39
C GLU A 168 3.93 -6.30 -7.82
N VAL A 169 4.62 -7.19 -8.53
CA VAL A 169 4.21 -7.65 -9.86
C VAL A 169 3.95 -9.13 -9.77
N ALA A 170 2.82 -9.60 -10.28
CA ALA A 170 2.52 -11.02 -10.29
C ALA A 170 1.72 -11.45 -11.51
N VAL A 171 1.97 -12.68 -11.93
CA VAL A 171 1.11 -13.44 -12.85
C VAL A 171 0.44 -14.55 -12.06
N ILE A 172 -0.89 -14.60 -12.17
CA ILE A 172 -1.76 -15.46 -11.38
C ILE A 172 -2.55 -16.36 -12.32
N SER A 173 -2.68 -17.63 -11.95
CA SER A 173 -3.52 -18.61 -12.65
C SER A 173 -3.97 -19.69 -11.66
N LEU A 174 -5.17 -20.25 -11.85
CA LEU A 174 -5.70 -21.33 -11.01
C LEU A 174 -5.65 -21.04 -9.48
N GLY A 175 -5.85 -19.78 -9.10
CA GLY A 175 -5.85 -19.30 -7.72
C GLY A 175 -4.47 -19.20 -7.09
N GLY A 176 -3.40 -19.44 -7.84
CA GLY A 176 -2.01 -19.40 -7.39
C GLY A 176 -1.15 -18.40 -8.14
N ILE A 177 -0.14 -17.86 -7.46
CA ILE A 177 0.87 -17.01 -8.10
C ILE A 177 1.88 -17.90 -8.83
N VAL A 178 2.04 -17.69 -10.13
CA VAL A 178 2.95 -18.46 -10.99
C VAL A 178 4.32 -17.79 -11.06
N THR A 179 4.34 -16.48 -11.32
CA THR A 179 5.55 -15.65 -11.29
C THR A 179 5.27 -14.39 -10.51
N LYS A 180 6.29 -13.91 -9.78
CA LYS A 180 6.21 -12.66 -9.03
C LYS A 180 7.54 -11.93 -8.94
N SER A 181 7.45 -10.64 -8.68
CA SER A 181 8.53 -9.76 -8.28
C SER A 181 8.01 -8.81 -7.20
N SER A 182 8.84 -8.55 -6.20
CA SER A 182 8.55 -7.65 -5.09
C SER A 182 9.78 -6.77 -4.91
N ILE A 183 9.62 -5.46 -5.11
CA ILE A 183 10.69 -4.49 -4.89
C ILE A 183 10.28 -3.51 -3.80
N ARG A 184 11.23 -3.15 -2.92
CA ARG A 184 11.07 -2.11 -1.90
C ARG A 184 11.32 -0.72 -2.49
N ILE A 185 10.63 -0.44 -3.59
CA ILE A 185 10.62 0.84 -4.30
C ILE A 185 9.18 1.14 -4.68
N ALA A 186 8.61 2.22 -4.16
CA ALA A 186 7.22 2.60 -4.43
C ALA A 186 6.95 4.09 -4.16
N GLY A 187 5.76 4.44 -3.66
CA GLY A 187 5.34 5.82 -3.44
C GLY A 187 6.22 6.63 -2.48
N ASP A 188 6.81 5.99 -1.46
CA ASP A 188 7.69 6.62 -0.48
C ASP A 188 9.03 7.00 -1.12
N ASP A 189 9.61 6.14 -1.96
CA ASP A 189 10.85 6.40 -2.70
C ASP A 189 10.68 7.52 -3.74
N ILE A 190 9.49 7.64 -4.33
CA ILE A 190 9.14 8.75 -5.22
C ILE A 190 9.15 10.07 -4.43
N ASP A 191 8.60 10.10 -3.21
CA ASP A 191 8.61 11.29 -2.36
C ASP A 191 10.04 11.67 -1.92
N ASP A 192 10.86 10.67 -1.59
CA ASP A 192 12.26 10.87 -1.22
C ASP A 192 13.10 11.37 -2.42
N ALA A 193 12.82 10.87 -3.62
CA ALA A 193 13.47 11.32 -4.85
C ALA A 193 13.15 12.80 -5.15
N ILE A 194 11.89 13.21 -5.01
CA ILE A 194 11.45 14.62 -5.13
C ILE A 194 12.16 15.50 -4.09
N THR A 195 12.19 15.06 -2.83
CA THR A 195 12.86 15.78 -1.73
C THR A 195 14.34 15.98 -2.03
N THR A 196 15.01 14.91 -2.49
CA THR A 196 16.43 14.91 -2.82
C THR A 196 16.74 15.85 -3.99
N TYR A 197 15.91 15.82 -5.04
CA TYR A 197 16.05 16.70 -6.20
C TYR A 197 15.96 18.18 -5.79
N ILE A 198 14.91 18.55 -5.05
CA ILE A 198 14.68 19.93 -4.61
C ILE A 198 15.81 20.41 -3.69
N GLN A 199 16.28 19.54 -2.80
CA GLN A 199 17.43 19.86 -1.94
C GLN A 199 18.70 20.12 -2.76
N LYS A 200 18.94 19.32 -3.80
CA LYS A 200 20.15 19.40 -4.62
C LYS A 200 20.13 20.62 -5.54
N GLU A 201 19.06 20.82 -6.31
CA GLU A 201 18.96 21.84 -7.35
C GLU A 201 18.68 23.23 -6.76
N TYR A 202 17.81 23.32 -5.75
CA TYR A 202 17.36 24.61 -5.20
C TYR A 202 17.97 25.00 -3.86
N LYS A 203 18.76 24.09 -3.25
CA LYS A 203 19.23 24.20 -1.86
C LYS A 203 18.08 24.44 -0.89
N LEU A 204 16.92 23.82 -1.14
CA LEU A 204 15.70 24.01 -0.38
C LEU A 204 15.33 22.73 0.35
N ALA A 205 15.15 22.79 1.66
CA ALA A 205 14.60 21.68 2.44
C ALA A 205 13.08 21.77 2.50
N ILE A 206 12.42 20.69 2.09
CA ILE A 206 10.97 20.47 2.20
C ILE A 206 10.68 19.23 3.05
N GLY A 207 9.45 19.11 3.56
CA GLY A 207 9.02 17.91 4.30
C GLY A 207 8.34 16.90 3.39
N THR A 208 8.22 15.65 3.85
CA THR A 208 7.60 14.54 3.12
C THR A 208 6.17 14.84 2.65
N GLN A 209 5.36 15.56 3.44
CA GLN A 209 4.01 15.96 3.01
C GLN A 209 4.02 16.90 1.80
N THR A 210 5.03 17.77 1.70
CA THR A 210 5.19 18.67 0.55
C THR A 210 5.65 17.88 -0.67
N ALA A 211 6.54 16.89 -0.50
CA ALA A 211 6.95 15.99 -1.58
C ALA A 211 5.78 15.13 -2.09
N GLU A 212 4.99 14.54 -1.18
CA GLU A 212 3.77 13.78 -1.52
C GLU A 212 2.77 14.65 -2.29
N GLN A 213 2.59 15.91 -1.89
CA GLN A 213 1.72 16.85 -2.60
C GLN A 213 2.24 17.12 -4.02
N LEU A 214 3.54 17.37 -4.18
CA LEU A 214 4.17 17.56 -5.49
C LEU A 214 4.05 16.32 -6.38
N LYS A 215 4.21 15.12 -5.82
CA LYS A 215 3.99 13.85 -6.53
C LYS A 215 2.56 13.78 -7.09
N ILE A 216 1.56 14.13 -6.28
CA ILE A 216 0.15 14.07 -6.68
C ILE A 216 -0.18 15.16 -7.72
N GLU A 217 0.31 16.39 -7.52
CA GLU A 217 -0.03 17.53 -8.38
C GLU A 217 0.78 17.56 -9.68
N LEU A 218 2.09 17.29 -9.60
CA LEU A 218 3.03 17.48 -10.71
C LEU A 218 3.67 16.17 -11.22
N GLY A 219 3.55 15.05 -10.49
CA GLY A 219 4.13 13.78 -10.89
C GLY A 219 3.57 13.23 -12.20
N SER A 220 4.47 12.77 -13.07
CA SER A 220 4.14 12.05 -14.32
C SER A 220 5.24 11.04 -14.65
N ALA A 221 4.86 9.86 -15.15
CA ALA A 221 5.80 8.83 -15.61
C ALA A 221 6.19 8.96 -17.09
N PHE A 222 5.52 9.85 -17.82
CA PHE A 222 5.69 10.12 -19.24
C PHE A 222 5.46 11.62 -19.54
N PRO A 223 6.06 12.20 -20.61
CA PRO A 223 5.81 13.59 -20.98
C PRO A 223 4.32 13.94 -21.11
N LEU A 224 3.94 15.09 -20.54
CA LEU A 224 2.59 15.63 -20.65
C LEU A 224 2.44 16.41 -21.97
N VAL A 225 1.19 16.57 -22.43
CA VAL A 225 0.90 17.43 -23.60
C VAL A 225 1.16 18.89 -23.25
N GLU A 226 0.77 19.29 -22.05
CA GLU A 226 1.05 20.60 -21.46
C GLU A 226 1.70 20.36 -20.11
N GLU A 227 2.91 20.90 -19.91
CA GLU A 227 3.61 20.82 -18.64
C GLU A 227 2.99 21.83 -17.65
N GLU A 228 2.91 21.41 -16.39
CA GLU A 228 2.33 22.17 -15.30
C GLU A 228 3.42 22.69 -14.37
N SER A 229 3.08 23.65 -13.51
CA SER A 229 4.00 24.17 -12.51
C SER A 229 3.27 24.53 -11.22
N ALA A 230 3.98 24.46 -10.10
CA ALA A 230 3.49 24.90 -8.80
C ALA A 230 4.55 25.71 -8.05
N GLU A 231 4.11 26.55 -7.12
CA GLU A 231 5.01 27.21 -6.17
C GLU A 231 5.12 26.38 -4.89
N ILE A 232 6.35 26.16 -4.43
CA ILE A 232 6.60 25.49 -3.16
C ILE A 232 7.43 26.34 -2.23
N ARG A 233 7.13 26.23 -0.94
CA ARG A 233 7.82 26.93 0.12
C ARG A 233 8.56 25.94 1.01
N GLY A 234 9.83 26.21 1.25
CA GLY A 234 10.68 25.41 2.13
C GLY A 234 11.65 26.28 2.91
N ARG A 235 12.59 25.64 3.59
CA ARG A 235 13.69 26.31 4.29
C ARG A 235 14.92 26.32 3.39
N ASP A 236 15.42 27.50 3.05
CA ASP A 236 16.67 27.65 2.34
C ASP A 236 17.82 27.11 3.21
N LEU A 237 18.61 26.19 2.67
CA LEU A 237 19.71 25.55 3.38
C LEU A 237 20.97 26.42 3.46
N VAL A 238 21.05 27.47 2.66
CA VAL A 238 22.15 28.44 2.69
C VAL A 238 21.86 29.52 3.73
N THR A 239 20.66 30.09 3.71
CA THR A 239 20.30 31.24 4.57
C THR A 239 19.57 30.84 5.85
N GLY A 240 18.96 29.65 5.88
CA GLY A 240 18.08 29.19 6.96
C GLY A 240 16.68 29.81 6.95
N LEU A 241 16.39 30.73 6.01
CA LEU A 241 15.13 31.46 5.94
C LEU A 241 14.11 30.76 5.03
N PRO A 242 12.80 31.03 5.20
CA PRO A 242 11.80 30.54 4.27
C PRO A 242 12.03 31.09 2.86
N LYS A 243 12.06 30.21 1.86
CA LYS A 243 12.21 30.55 0.43
C LYS A 243 11.11 29.87 -0.37
N THR A 244 10.64 30.56 -1.40
CA THR A 244 9.64 30.07 -2.35
C THR A 244 10.31 29.89 -3.72
N ILE A 245 10.03 28.77 -4.39
CA ILE A 245 10.48 28.48 -5.75
C ILE A 245 9.31 28.01 -6.60
N ALA A 246 9.39 28.18 -7.91
CA ALA A 246 8.52 27.51 -8.86
C ALA A 246 9.19 26.20 -9.30
N ILE A 247 8.40 25.13 -9.44
CA ILE A 247 8.85 23.83 -9.93
C ILE A 247 7.85 23.30 -10.96
N THR A 248 8.35 22.61 -11.97
CA THR A 248 7.56 22.10 -13.10
C THR A 248 7.33 20.59 -13.04
N SER A 249 6.33 20.09 -13.76
CA SER A 249 6.10 18.65 -13.92
C SER A 249 7.23 17.94 -14.66
N GLU A 250 7.99 18.64 -15.52
CA GLU A 250 9.19 18.10 -16.18
C GLU A 250 10.30 17.83 -15.17
N GLU A 251 10.59 18.78 -14.27
CA GLU A 251 11.58 18.60 -13.20
C GLU A 251 11.16 17.50 -12.22
N ILE A 252 9.87 17.42 -11.86
CA ILE A 252 9.38 16.33 -11.02
C ILE A 252 9.52 14.98 -11.72
N ARG A 253 9.23 14.91 -13.03
CA ARG A 253 9.43 13.69 -13.83
C ARG A 253 10.91 13.28 -13.90
N GLU A 254 11.82 14.24 -14.03
CA GLU A 254 13.27 13.98 -13.94
C GLU A 254 13.64 13.43 -12.55
N ALA A 255 13.16 14.08 -11.49
CA ALA A 255 13.44 13.70 -10.10
C ALA A 255 13.04 12.25 -9.81
N ILE A 256 11.90 11.80 -10.31
CA ILE A 256 11.34 10.47 -10.03
C ILE A 256 11.74 9.40 -11.04
N SER A 257 12.60 9.73 -12.00
CA SER A 257 12.99 8.82 -13.09
C SER A 257 13.54 7.48 -12.59
N VAL A 258 14.41 7.50 -11.58
CA VAL A 258 15.05 6.30 -11.00
C VAL A 258 14.03 5.34 -10.37
N PRO A 259 13.16 5.75 -9.43
CA PRO A 259 12.17 4.83 -8.87
C PRO A 259 11.16 4.34 -9.92
N VAL A 260 10.74 5.18 -10.87
CA VAL A 260 9.83 4.76 -11.95
C VAL A 260 10.49 3.72 -12.86
N GLU A 261 11.75 3.91 -13.23
CA GLU A 261 12.51 2.94 -14.04
C GLU A 261 12.64 1.59 -13.34
N ALA A 262 12.84 1.59 -12.01
CA ALA A 262 12.91 0.34 -11.24
C ALA A 262 11.58 -0.43 -11.26
N ILE A 263 10.44 0.27 -11.19
CA ILE A 263 9.10 -0.33 -11.31
C ILE A 263 8.93 -0.94 -12.71
N VAL A 264 9.28 -0.19 -13.77
CA VAL A 264 9.24 -0.69 -15.16
C VAL A 264 10.12 -1.94 -15.32
N ALA A 265 11.33 -1.93 -14.76
CA ALA A 265 12.24 -3.05 -14.81
C ALA A 265 11.68 -4.29 -14.11
N ALA A 266 11.02 -4.14 -12.96
CA ALA A 266 10.37 -5.26 -12.26
C ALA A 266 9.20 -5.86 -13.06
N VAL A 267 8.45 -5.03 -13.78
CA VAL A 267 7.40 -5.51 -14.70
C VAL A 267 8.01 -6.33 -15.83
N ARG A 268 9.07 -5.83 -16.48
CA ARG A 268 9.76 -6.53 -17.58
C ARG A 268 10.38 -7.85 -17.12
N ASP A 269 11.09 -7.86 -16.00
CA ASP A 269 11.68 -9.07 -15.44
C ASP A 269 10.63 -10.14 -15.10
N THR A 270 9.45 -9.73 -14.62
CA THR A 270 8.35 -10.66 -14.34
C THR A 270 7.79 -11.27 -15.62
N LEU A 271 7.63 -10.45 -16.68
CA LEU A 271 7.20 -10.93 -18.00
C LEU A 271 8.22 -11.92 -18.58
N ASP A 272 9.51 -11.62 -18.51
CA ASP A 272 10.59 -12.46 -19.05
C ASP A 272 10.65 -13.84 -18.38
N ARG A 273 10.29 -13.94 -17.09
CA ARG A 273 10.23 -15.19 -16.33
C ARG A 273 8.91 -15.95 -16.48
N THR A 274 7.89 -15.34 -17.09
CA THR A 274 6.55 -15.92 -17.20
C THR A 274 6.52 -17.04 -18.24
N PRO A 275 5.90 -18.21 -17.94
CA PRO A 275 5.76 -19.29 -18.90
C PRO A 275 5.11 -18.83 -20.22
N PRO A 276 5.56 -19.34 -21.39
CA PRO A 276 5.08 -18.87 -22.69
C PRO A 276 3.56 -18.91 -22.85
N GLU A 277 2.90 -19.93 -22.30
CA GLU A 277 1.45 -20.09 -22.37
C GLU A 277 0.72 -18.94 -21.67
N LEU A 278 1.17 -18.57 -20.47
CA LEU A 278 0.58 -17.46 -19.70
C LEU A 278 1.01 -16.09 -20.25
N ALA A 279 2.23 -15.99 -20.80
CA ALA A 279 2.69 -14.78 -21.46
C ALA A 279 1.80 -14.44 -22.67
N SER A 280 1.36 -15.45 -23.43
CA SER A 280 0.40 -15.26 -24.53
C SER A 280 -0.92 -14.67 -24.04
N ASP A 281 -1.48 -15.18 -22.93
CA ASP A 281 -2.70 -14.64 -22.35
C ASP A 281 -2.57 -13.17 -21.94
N ILE A 282 -1.40 -12.80 -21.38
CA ILE A 282 -1.11 -11.43 -20.95
C ILE A 282 -0.93 -10.51 -22.15
N MET A 283 -0.32 -10.97 -23.26
CA MET A 283 -0.19 -10.16 -24.47
C MET A 283 -1.57 -9.79 -25.05
N ASP A 284 -2.54 -10.72 -24.97
CA ASP A 284 -3.89 -10.51 -25.49
C ASP A 284 -4.75 -9.63 -24.56
N ARG A 285 -4.65 -9.82 -23.24
CA ARG A 285 -5.54 -9.18 -22.26
C ARG A 285 -4.95 -7.97 -21.56
N GLY A 286 -3.64 -7.85 -21.57
CA GLY A 286 -2.92 -6.82 -20.85
C GLY A 286 -2.63 -7.13 -19.39
N MET A 287 -2.09 -6.13 -18.71
CA MET A 287 -1.86 -6.09 -17.27
C MET A 287 -2.75 -5.05 -16.59
N VAL A 288 -3.04 -5.26 -15.31
CA VAL A 288 -3.83 -4.31 -14.50
C VAL A 288 -2.95 -3.65 -13.44
N LEU A 289 -2.99 -2.32 -13.37
CA LEU A 289 -2.35 -1.52 -12.34
C LEU A 289 -3.30 -1.34 -11.15
N ALA A 290 -2.79 -1.58 -9.95
CA ALA A 290 -3.47 -1.40 -8.67
C ALA A 290 -2.58 -0.60 -7.69
N GLY A 291 -3.14 -0.23 -6.55
CA GLY A 291 -2.45 0.54 -5.52
C GLY A 291 -2.43 2.03 -5.78
N GLY A 292 -1.98 2.81 -4.80
CA GLY A 292 -1.96 4.27 -4.89
C GLY A 292 -0.97 4.80 -5.93
N GLY A 293 0.12 4.09 -6.18
CA GLY A 293 1.10 4.46 -7.19
C GLY A 293 0.64 4.26 -8.63
N ALA A 294 -0.40 3.45 -8.87
CA ALA A 294 -1.04 3.34 -10.19
C ALA A 294 -1.66 4.66 -10.67
N LEU A 295 -1.90 5.61 -9.76
CA LEU A 295 -2.42 6.94 -10.06
C LEU A 295 -1.35 7.93 -10.54
N LEU A 296 -0.08 7.54 -10.58
CA LEU A 296 0.96 8.37 -11.20
C LEU A 296 0.63 8.57 -12.68
N ARG A 297 0.50 9.84 -13.09
CA ARG A 297 0.00 10.19 -14.42
C ARG A 297 0.83 9.55 -15.53
N LEU A 298 0.15 8.92 -16.48
CA LEU A 298 0.73 8.27 -17.66
C LEU A 298 1.70 7.11 -17.34
N LEU A 299 1.60 6.51 -16.15
CA LEU A 299 2.35 5.28 -15.84
C LEU A 299 1.89 4.10 -16.70
N ASP A 300 0.60 4.02 -16.99
CA ASP A 300 0.03 3.05 -17.92
C ASP A 300 0.62 3.20 -19.33
N GLU A 301 0.72 4.43 -19.84
CA GLU A 301 1.33 4.71 -21.14
C GLU A 301 2.83 4.41 -21.14
N ARG A 302 3.56 4.75 -20.05
CA ARG A 302 4.97 4.39 -19.93
C ARG A 302 5.16 2.87 -20.01
N LEU A 303 4.40 2.11 -19.22
CA LEU A 303 4.48 0.65 -19.21
C LEU A 303 4.06 0.03 -20.55
N ARG A 304 3.02 0.57 -21.19
CA ARG A 304 2.56 0.14 -22.52
C ARG A 304 3.66 0.30 -23.58
N ARG A 305 4.41 1.41 -23.55
CA ARG A 305 5.54 1.63 -24.48
C ARG A 305 6.73 0.72 -24.22
N GLU A 306 7.04 0.47 -22.96
CA GLU A 306 8.21 -0.32 -22.55
C GLU A 306 8.00 -1.83 -22.75
N THR A 307 6.75 -2.29 -22.67
CA THR A 307 6.41 -3.71 -22.73
C THR A 307 5.71 -4.12 -24.03
N GLY A 308 5.07 -3.19 -24.73
CA GLY A 308 4.21 -3.49 -25.88
C GLY A 308 2.88 -4.15 -25.53
N ILE A 309 2.55 -4.24 -24.23
CA ILE A 309 1.37 -4.94 -23.71
C ILE A 309 0.29 -3.92 -23.31
N PRO A 310 -1.01 -4.20 -23.51
CA PRO A 310 -2.09 -3.34 -23.00
C PRO A 310 -1.98 -3.16 -21.48
N VAL A 311 -2.21 -1.94 -21.01
CA VAL A 311 -2.16 -1.61 -19.58
C VAL A 311 -3.46 -0.92 -19.19
N HIS A 312 -4.10 -1.44 -18.15
CA HIS A 312 -5.36 -0.96 -17.61
C HIS A 312 -5.15 -0.55 -16.16
N VAL A 313 -5.68 0.60 -15.75
CA VAL A 313 -5.75 0.96 -14.32
C VAL A 313 -7.04 0.38 -13.76
N ALA A 314 -6.99 -0.27 -12.60
CA ALA A 314 -8.19 -0.76 -11.92
C ALA A 314 -9.15 0.40 -11.61
N ASP A 315 -10.46 0.13 -11.54
CA ASP A 315 -11.48 1.18 -11.30
C ASP A 315 -11.28 1.89 -9.94
N ASP A 316 -10.98 1.12 -8.89
CA ASP A 316 -10.71 1.62 -7.53
C ASP A 316 -9.32 1.13 -7.05
N PRO A 317 -8.21 1.64 -7.62
CA PRO A 317 -6.88 1.03 -7.43
C PRO A 317 -6.41 1.08 -5.98
N LEU A 318 -6.79 2.13 -5.23
CA LEU A 318 -6.53 2.29 -3.80
C LEU A 318 -7.25 1.26 -2.92
N MET A 319 -8.30 0.63 -3.42
CA MET A 319 -9.18 -0.25 -2.65
C MET A 319 -9.02 -1.73 -3.01
N CYS A 320 -8.31 -2.05 -4.11
CA CYS A 320 -8.19 -3.41 -4.64
C CYS A 320 -7.74 -4.42 -3.56
N VAL A 321 -6.66 -4.14 -2.84
CA VAL A 321 -6.11 -5.04 -1.82
C VAL A 321 -7.13 -5.32 -0.71
N ALA A 322 -7.77 -4.29 -0.17
CA ALA A 322 -8.76 -4.42 0.89
C ALA A 322 -10.03 -5.15 0.40
N ILE A 323 -10.49 -4.88 -0.82
CA ILE A 323 -11.64 -5.56 -1.44
C ILE A 323 -11.32 -7.03 -1.68
N GLY A 324 -10.16 -7.36 -2.26
CA GLY A 324 -9.79 -8.74 -2.54
C GLY A 324 -9.53 -9.56 -1.28
N SER A 325 -8.90 -8.96 -0.27
CA SER A 325 -8.78 -9.56 1.07
C SER A 325 -10.15 -9.79 1.72
N GLY A 326 -11.09 -8.86 1.54
CA GLY A 326 -12.47 -9.00 1.97
C GLY A 326 -13.21 -10.15 1.28
N ARG A 327 -13.06 -10.27 -0.05
CA ARG A 327 -13.66 -11.34 -0.86
C ARG A 327 -13.08 -12.72 -0.53
N SER A 328 -11.77 -12.81 -0.27
CA SER A 328 -11.15 -14.08 0.13
C SER A 328 -11.68 -14.62 1.48
N LEU A 329 -12.13 -13.74 2.38
CA LEU A 329 -12.86 -14.11 3.60
C LEU A 329 -14.27 -14.65 3.36
N GLU A 330 -14.91 -14.25 2.26
CA GLU A 330 -16.21 -14.77 1.86
C GLU A 330 -16.09 -16.18 1.30
N GLU A 331 -14.96 -16.47 0.66
CA GLU A 331 -14.62 -17.75 0.00
C GLU A 331 -13.47 -18.50 0.68
N LEU A 332 -13.43 -18.48 2.02
CA LEU A 332 -12.36 -19.08 2.85
C LEU A 332 -12.06 -20.55 2.52
N GLU A 333 -13.06 -21.35 2.14
CA GLU A 333 -12.85 -22.75 1.76
C GLU A 333 -12.13 -22.89 0.43
N TYR A 334 -12.40 -21.98 -0.50
CA TYR A 334 -11.82 -21.95 -1.84
C TYR A 334 -10.37 -21.44 -1.80
N TYR A 335 -10.13 -20.35 -1.08
CA TYR A 335 -8.79 -19.77 -0.91
C TYR A 335 -7.97 -20.41 0.21
N ARG A 336 -8.42 -21.54 0.78
CA ARG A 336 -7.77 -22.16 1.95
C ARG A 336 -6.29 -22.49 1.71
N ASN A 337 -5.91 -22.83 0.48
CA ASN A 337 -4.52 -23.13 0.13
C ASN A 337 -3.68 -21.85 -0.09
N ALA A 338 -4.32 -20.75 -0.52
CA ALA A 338 -3.69 -19.45 -0.65
C ALA A 338 -3.57 -18.72 0.71
N LEU A 339 -4.51 -19.00 1.63
CA LEU A 339 -4.54 -18.47 2.99
C LEU A 339 -3.71 -19.37 3.90
N SER A 340 -2.46 -18.99 4.17
CA SER A 340 -1.55 -19.79 5.00
C SER A 340 -1.96 -19.74 6.48
N ALA A 341 -2.77 -20.72 6.89
CA ALA A 341 -3.13 -20.99 8.29
C ALA A 341 -2.24 -22.09 8.87
N GLY A 342 -0.96 -21.77 9.11
CA GLY A 342 0.03 -22.69 9.69
C GLY A 342 1.15 -22.99 8.74
#